data_AF-A0A1X0QQ69-F1
#
_entry.id   AF-A0A1X0QQ69-F1
#
_cell.length_a   1.000
_cell.length_b   1.000
_cell.length_c   1.000
_cell.angle_alpha   90.00
_cell.angle_beta   90.00
_cell.angle_gamma   90.00
#
_symmetry.space_group_name_H-M   'P 1'
#
loop_
_entity.id
_entity.type
_entity.pdbx_description
1 polymer ?
#
loop_
_entity_poly.entity_id
_entity_poly.type
_entity_poly.pdbx_seq_one_letter_code
_entity_poly.pdbx_strand_id
1 'polypeptide(L)'
;MMSCSMNYGINWGTRFCELPCLICSCGAIYLSTNNLPREEGLKQENVILVGLMPDGSESNTTDIMSYLDPLIDKLIELYSEIPVAIDAYPNGNTSNTILLFEAYDIFACRKASDFLGHGCAFACNTCKTKLNMDDGCLNFSDKFQSFEGCKLRTRKSNVEVMLRWNNVNSSLEGRLLEQEDRYRFAELHCLPYFGVFRHSVVGPIHSLLIGIRKWMAYVWKKKKFNSLQVNIQQKNQYTFKT
;
A
#
# COMPACT_ATOMS: atom_id res chain seq x y z
N MET A 1 7.91 28.12 11.69
CA MET A 1 7.33 26.77 11.63
C MET A 1 7.85 26.08 10.39
N MET A 2 8.56 24.97 10.55
CA MET A 2 8.97 24.10 9.44
C MET A 2 8.01 22.91 9.36
N SER A 3 7.74 22.43 8.14
CA SER A 3 6.92 21.24 7.94
C SER A 3 7.73 20.18 7.21
N CYS A 4 7.86 19.02 7.87
CA CYS A 4 8.48 17.83 7.31
C CYS A 4 7.39 16.89 6.79
N SER A 5 7.62 16.28 5.64
CA SER A 5 6.78 15.20 5.14
C SER A 5 7.64 13.97 4.87
N MET A 6 7.14 12.82 5.31
CA MET A 6 7.83 11.54 5.17
C MET A 6 6.97 10.55 4.41
N ASN A 7 7.62 9.61 3.73
CA ASN A 7 6.98 8.40 3.23
C ASN A 7 7.34 7.23 4.11
N TYR A 8 6.47 6.23 4.12
CA TYR A 8 6.63 5.01 4.89
C TYR A 8 6.85 3.81 3.97
N GLY A 9 7.80 2.97 4.37
CA GLY A 9 8.49 1.87 3.69
C GLY A 9 8.38 0.55 4.47
N ILE A 10 7.85 -0.54 3.90
CA ILE A 10 8.05 -1.91 4.37
C ILE A 10 8.56 -2.71 3.17
N ASN A 11 9.70 -3.35 3.32
CA ASN A 11 10.21 -4.29 2.32
C ASN A 11 10.50 -5.66 2.95
N TRP A 12 9.93 -6.70 2.36
CA TRP A 12 10.19 -8.10 2.72
C TRP A 12 11.18 -8.71 1.73
N GLY A 13 12.10 -9.55 2.22
CA GLY A 13 13.10 -10.21 1.37
C GLY A 13 14.36 -9.40 1.14
N THR A 14 14.62 -8.37 1.95
CA THR A 14 15.94 -7.72 1.96
C THR A 14 16.94 -8.72 2.56
N ARG A 15 17.96 -9.11 1.79
CA ARG A 15 19.01 -10.02 2.28
C ARG A 15 19.94 -9.24 3.20
N PHE A 16 19.91 -9.53 4.50
CA PHE A 16 20.78 -8.88 5.48
C PHE A 16 22.02 -9.73 5.87
N CYS A 17 22.31 -10.84 5.18
CA CYS A 17 23.44 -11.71 5.51
C CYS A 17 24.31 -12.05 4.29
N GLU A 18 25.62 -11.79 4.41
CA GLU A 18 26.68 -12.26 3.50
C GLU A 18 27.19 -13.67 3.88
N LEU A 19 26.66 -14.28 4.94
CA LEU A 19 27.08 -15.61 5.40
C LEU A 19 26.35 -16.73 4.65
N PRO A 20 27.06 -17.72 4.08
CA PRO A 20 26.53 -18.67 3.10
C PRO A 20 25.52 -19.71 3.63
N CYS A 21 25.15 -19.67 4.91
CA CYS A 21 24.37 -20.74 5.55
C CYS A 21 23.13 -20.29 6.35
N LEU A 22 22.79 -18.99 6.36
CA LEU A 22 21.54 -18.50 6.97
C LEU A 22 20.87 -17.47 6.04
N ILE A 23 19.92 -17.93 5.23
CA ILE A 23 19.05 -17.03 4.47
C ILE A 23 17.87 -16.70 5.37
N CYS A 24 17.94 -15.57 6.07
CA CYS A 24 16.79 -15.01 6.77
C CYS A 24 16.20 -13.87 5.94
N SER A 25 14.90 -13.94 5.65
CA SER A 25 14.14 -12.86 5.04
C SER A 25 13.53 -11.99 6.13
N CYS A 26 14.13 -10.85 6.47
CA CYS A 26 13.50 -9.94 7.43
C CYS A 26 12.70 -8.83 6.72
N GLY A 27 11.65 -8.38 7.38
CA GLY A 27 10.89 -7.19 6.97
C GLY A 27 11.54 -5.93 7.52
N ALA A 28 11.93 -4.99 6.67
CA ALA A 28 12.48 -3.71 7.13
C ALA A 28 11.43 -2.62 7.04
N ILE A 29 11.23 -1.88 8.14
CA ILE A 29 10.39 -0.68 8.20
C ILE A 29 11.29 0.55 8.12
N TYR A 30 11.07 1.38 7.10
CA TYR A 30 11.87 2.58 6.86
C TYR A 30 11.00 3.80 6.53
N LEU A 31 11.52 4.99 6.81
CA LEU A 31 10.95 6.27 6.42
C LEU A 31 11.90 7.00 5.47
N SER A 32 11.34 7.73 4.50
CA SER A 32 12.12 8.63 3.64
C SER A 32 11.57 10.05 3.70
N THR A 33 12.47 11.03 3.69
CA THR A 33 12.10 12.45 3.79
C THR A 33 11.81 13.03 2.41
N ASN A 34 10.62 13.60 2.22
CA ASN A 34 10.20 14.23 0.96
C ASN A 34 10.73 15.66 0.78
N ASN A 35 11.26 16.26 1.84
CA ASN A 35 11.82 17.62 1.79
C ASN A 35 13.22 17.66 1.13
N LEU A 36 13.79 16.49 0.81
CA LEU A 36 15.05 16.39 0.07
C LEU A 36 14.80 16.35 -1.44
N PRO A 37 15.76 16.78 -2.27
CA PRO A 37 15.72 16.53 -3.71
C PRO A 37 15.52 15.05 -4.01
N ARG A 38 14.84 14.74 -5.11
CA ARG A 38 14.40 13.37 -5.44
C ARG A 38 15.56 12.38 -5.54
N GLU A 39 16.69 12.85 -6.08
CA GLU A 39 17.94 12.11 -6.24
C GLU A 39 18.65 11.82 -4.90
N GLU A 40 18.33 12.56 -3.85
CA GLU A 40 18.93 12.42 -2.51
C GLU A 40 18.03 11.62 -1.57
N GLY A 41 16.70 11.76 -1.68
CA GLY A 41 15.75 11.27 -0.66
C GLY A 41 15.70 9.75 -0.47
N LEU A 42 16.16 8.95 -1.44
CA LEU A 42 16.22 7.49 -1.34
C LEU A 42 17.63 6.92 -1.16
N LYS A 43 18.63 7.79 -0.97
CA LYS A 43 19.98 7.32 -0.65
C LYS A 43 20.01 6.73 0.76
N GLN A 44 20.90 5.77 0.99
CA GLN A 44 20.96 5.02 2.24
C GLN A 44 21.17 5.95 3.46
N GLU A 45 21.97 7.00 3.30
CA GLU A 45 22.22 8.02 4.31
C GLU A 45 21.01 8.88 4.67
N ASN A 46 19.99 8.94 3.81
CA ASN A 46 18.79 9.79 3.96
C ASN A 46 17.52 9.00 4.25
N VAL A 47 17.63 7.67 4.37
CA VAL A 47 16.53 6.77 4.73
C VAL A 47 16.67 6.39 6.20
N ILE A 48 15.59 6.58 6.97
CA ILE A 48 15.54 6.30 8.39
C ILE A 48 15.02 4.87 8.57
N LEU A 49 15.85 3.95 9.06
CA LEU A 49 15.40 2.63 9.48
C LEU A 49 14.72 2.74 10.85
N VAL A 50 13.44 2.39 10.92
CA VAL A 50 12.63 2.50 12.16
C VAL A 50 12.46 1.15 12.83
N GLY A 51 12.38 0.06 12.05
CA GLY A 51 12.13 -1.26 12.60
C GLY A 51 12.64 -2.39 11.73
N LEU A 52 12.97 -3.50 12.36
CA LEU A 52 13.30 -4.78 11.72
C LEU A 52 12.37 -5.84 12.29
N MET A 53 11.56 -6.41 11.41
CA MET A 53 10.67 -7.53 11.71
C MET A 53 11.43 -8.82 11.40
N PRO A 54 11.46 -9.79 12.34
CA PRO A 54 12.11 -11.07 12.12
C PRO A 54 11.46 -11.81 10.94
N ASP A 55 12.19 -12.79 10.40
CA ASP A 55 11.67 -13.68 9.36
C ASP A 55 10.51 -14.50 9.92
N GLY A 56 9.31 -13.97 9.77
CA GLY A 56 8.08 -14.71 9.89
C GLY A 56 7.72 -15.22 8.52
N SER A 57 7.40 -16.51 8.41
CA SER A 57 6.58 -17.00 7.30
C SER A 57 5.45 -16.00 7.06
N GLU A 58 5.12 -15.70 5.80
CA GLU A 58 4.23 -14.61 5.35
C GLU A 58 2.79 -14.54 5.97
N SER A 59 2.50 -15.20 7.08
CA SER A 59 1.17 -15.60 7.54
C SER A 59 0.60 -14.90 8.78
N ASN A 60 1.34 -14.17 9.63
CA ASN A 60 0.71 -13.45 10.76
C ASN A 60 0.68 -11.93 10.55
N THR A 61 -0.44 -11.44 10.03
CA THR A 61 -0.77 -10.01 10.00
C THR A 61 -0.75 -9.37 11.39
N THR A 62 -1.00 -10.15 12.44
CA THR A 62 -0.94 -9.72 13.85
C THR A 62 0.45 -9.22 14.27
N ASP A 63 1.50 -9.61 13.55
CA ASP A 63 2.87 -9.25 13.93
C ASP A 63 3.22 -7.83 13.45
N ILE A 64 2.88 -7.43 12.22
CA ILE A 64 3.24 -6.11 11.65
C ILE A 64 2.66 -4.98 12.50
N MET A 65 1.40 -5.13 12.88
CA MET A 65 0.62 -4.20 13.68
C MET A 65 1.34 -3.81 14.98
N SER A 66 1.87 -4.81 15.69
CA SER A 66 2.66 -4.62 16.92
C SER A 66 3.97 -3.84 16.69
N TYR A 67 4.57 -3.93 15.49
CA TYR A 67 5.76 -3.15 15.13
C TYR A 67 5.42 -1.71 14.72
N LEU A 68 4.20 -1.46 14.24
CA LEU A 68 3.77 -0.12 13.83
C LEU A 68 3.29 0.73 14.99
N ASP A 69 2.69 0.14 16.00
CA ASP A 69 2.18 0.84 17.19
C ASP A 69 3.15 1.91 17.76
N PRO A 70 4.42 1.58 18.09
CA PRO A 70 5.35 2.59 18.61
C PRO A 70 5.73 3.66 17.58
N LEU A 71 5.73 3.33 16.28
CA LEU A 71 5.96 4.31 15.22
C LEU A 71 4.76 5.26 15.10
N ILE A 72 3.53 4.75 15.20
CA ILE A 72 2.32 5.56 15.13
C ILE A 72 2.25 6.55 16.29
N ASP A 73 2.56 6.11 17.51
CA ASP A 73 2.65 7.00 18.68
C ASP A 73 3.63 8.16 18.43
N LYS A 74 4.80 7.85 17.86
CA LYS A 74 5.79 8.88 17.51
C LYS A 74 5.33 9.78 16.39
N LEU A 75 4.63 9.27 15.38
CA LEU A 75 4.07 10.11 14.30
C LEU A 75 2.95 11.02 14.82
N ILE A 76 2.16 10.60 15.81
CA ILE A 76 1.16 11.45 16.47
C ILE A 76 1.85 12.57 17.26
N GLU A 77 2.92 12.26 18.00
CA GLU A 77 3.74 13.24 18.71
C GLU A 77 4.34 14.26 17.72
N LEU A 78 4.97 13.78 16.65
CA LEU A 78 5.61 14.61 15.63
C LEU A 78 4.62 15.44 14.79
N TYR A 79 3.36 15.02 14.72
CA TYR A 79 2.31 15.82 14.07
C TYR A 79 2.01 17.11 14.84
N SER A 80 2.20 17.07 16.16
CA SER A 80 2.21 18.26 17.00
C SER A 80 3.50 19.06 16.74
N GLU A 81 3.45 20.37 16.96
CA GLU A 81 4.65 21.19 16.83
C GLU A 81 5.69 20.81 17.90
N ILE A 82 6.78 20.17 17.47
CA ILE A 82 7.89 19.82 18.35
C ILE A 82 9.04 20.83 18.20
N PRO A 83 9.68 21.25 19.30
CA PRO A 83 10.88 22.08 19.23
C PRO A 83 12.03 21.26 18.64
N VAL A 84 12.68 21.82 17.63
CA VAL A 84 13.87 21.26 17.00
C VAL A 84 15.06 22.13 17.40
N ALA A 85 15.97 21.53 18.16
CA ALA A 85 17.26 22.13 18.46
C ALA A 85 18.17 21.90 17.25
N ILE A 86 18.34 22.94 16.44
CA ILE A 86 19.31 22.97 15.34
C ILE A 86 20.26 24.13 15.64
N ASP A 87 21.57 23.88 15.62
CA ASP A 87 22.59 24.89 15.92
C ASP A 87 22.49 26.14 15.03
N ALA A 88 21.97 26.00 13.81
CA ALA A 88 21.71 27.09 12.88
C ALA A 88 20.53 28.01 13.28
N TYR A 89 19.71 27.62 14.26
CA TYR A 89 18.53 28.36 14.73
C TYR A 89 18.53 28.51 16.26
N PRO A 90 19.37 29.39 16.81
CA PRO A 90 19.59 29.54 18.26
C PRO A 90 18.37 30.01 19.05
N ASN A 91 17.36 30.60 18.40
CA ASN A 91 16.10 31.00 19.03
C ASN A 91 15.09 29.84 19.13
N GLY A 92 15.49 28.62 18.72
CA GLY A 92 14.62 27.47 18.57
C GLY A 92 13.73 27.59 17.33
N ASN A 93 13.40 26.44 16.74
CA ASN A 93 12.38 26.36 15.71
C ASN A 93 11.42 25.22 16.07
N THR A 94 10.14 25.38 15.73
CA THR A 94 9.21 24.24 15.77
C THR A 94 9.11 23.58 14.41
N SER A 95 9.00 22.25 14.42
CA SER A 95 8.66 21.45 13.25
C SER A 95 7.46 20.59 13.55
N ASN A 96 6.58 20.44 12.56
CA ASN A 96 5.64 19.34 12.52
C ASN A 96 6.03 18.37 11.40
N THR A 97 5.73 17.09 11.59
CA THR A 97 5.99 16.04 10.60
C THR A 97 4.70 15.33 10.29
N ILE A 98 4.45 15.10 9.00
CA ILE A 98 3.35 14.28 8.54
C ILE A 98 3.87 13.07 7.78
N LEU A 99 3.16 11.96 7.93
CA LEU A 99 3.27 10.85 7.00
C LEU A 99 2.39 11.12 5.78
N LEU A 100 3.00 11.23 4.60
CA LEU A 100 2.31 11.61 3.37
C LEU A 100 1.67 10.40 2.67
N PHE A 101 2.45 9.35 2.44
CA PHE A 101 1.97 8.10 1.88
C PHE A 101 2.82 6.91 2.33
N GLU A 102 2.21 5.73 2.30
CA GLU A 102 2.91 4.44 2.37
C GLU A 102 3.06 3.87 0.95
N ALA A 103 4.20 3.27 0.63
CA ALA A 103 4.50 2.82 -0.72
C ALA A 103 5.17 1.43 -0.77
N TYR A 104 4.39 0.38 -1.03
CA TYR A 104 4.86 -1.03 -1.11
C TYR A 104 4.35 -1.76 -2.35
N ASP A 105 4.80 -2.99 -2.56
CA ASP A 105 4.04 -3.89 -3.42
C ASP A 105 2.63 -4.16 -2.86
N ILE A 106 1.80 -4.77 -3.70
CA ILE A 106 0.40 -5.03 -3.38
C ILE A 106 0.21 -5.94 -2.17
N PHE A 107 1.12 -6.87 -1.89
CA PHE A 107 0.97 -7.79 -0.76
C PHE A 107 1.28 -7.07 0.56
N ALA A 108 2.39 -6.35 0.61
CA ALA A 108 2.79 -5.57 1.78
C ALA A 108 1.81 -4.40 2.03
N CYS A 109 1.37 -3.69 0.99
CA CYS A 109 0.34 -2.66 1.13
C CYS A 109 -0.95 -3.24 1.70
N ARG A 110 -1.43 -4.39 1.20
CA ARG A 110 -2.65 -4.97 1.76
C ARG A 110 -2.49 -5.40 3.21
N LYS A 111 -1.32 -5.85 3.64
CA LYS A 111 -1.07 -6.19 5.04
C LYS A 111 -0.93 -4.96 5.95
N ALA A 112 -0.13 -3.97 5.54
CA ALA A 112 0.14 -2.77 6.32
C ALA A 112 -1.10 -1.86 6.45
N SER A 113 -1.88 -1.77 5.38
CA SER A 113 -3.17 -1.05 5.35
C SER A 113 -4.34 -1.93 5.81
N ASP A 114 -4.05 -3.16 6.22
CA ASP A 114 -4.95 -4.19 6.73
C ASP A 114 -6.22 -4.47 5.89
N PHE A 115 -6.02 -4.47 4.57
CA PHE A 115 -6.95 -5.02 3.60
C PHE A 115 -6.89 -6.56 3.60
N LEU A 116 -8.04 -7.18 3.30
CA LEU A 116 -8.11 -8.62 3.04
C LEU A 116 -7.08 -9.05 1.98
N GLY A 117 -6.60 -10.29 2.03
CA GLY A 117 -5.57 -10.79 1.11
C GLY A 117 -5.91 -10.59 -0.39
N HIS A 118 -4.87 -10.65 -1.23
CA HIS A 118 -4.96 -10.41 -2.68
C HIS A 118 -5.96 -11.31 -3.43
N GLY A 119 -6.27 -12.51 -2.90
CA GLY A 119 -7.24 -13.44 -3.47
C GLY A 119 -8.70 -13.16 -3.11
N CYS A 120 -8.98 -12.11 -2.33
CA CYS A 120 -10.35 -11.80 -1.94
C CYS A 120 -11.13 -11.15 -3.11
N ALA A 121 -12.46 -11.29 -3.09
CA ALA A 121 -13.36 -10.62 -4.04
C ALA A 121 -13.41 -9.08 -3.86
N PHE A 122 -12.64 -8.51 -2.92
CA PHE A 122 -12.60 -7.08 -2.60
C PHE A 122 -11.22 -6.50 -2.92
N ALA A 123 -10.87 -6.49 -4.20
CA ALA A 123 -9.53 -6.12 -4.64
C ALA A 123 -9.23 -4.60 -4.53
N CYS A 124 -10.25 -3.73 -4.61
CA CYS A 124 -10.02 -2.28 -4.58
C CYS A 124 -9.77 -1.78 -3.16
N ASN A 125 -8.76 -0.92 -2.97
CA ASN A 125 -8.51 -0.22 -1.71
C ASN A 125 -9.53 0.91 -1.48
N THR A 126 -10.01 1.55 -2.55
CA THR A 126 -10.89 2.73 -2.45
C THR A 126 -12.38 2.40 -2.35
N CYS A 127 -12.88 1.37 -3.03
CA CYS A 127 -14.31 1.02 -3.04
C CYS A 127 -14.61 -0.38 -2.47
N LYS A 128 -15.81 -0.54 -1.88
CA LYS A 128 -16.31 -1.79 -1.30
C LYS A 128 -16.93 -2.74 -2.34
N THR A 129 -16.69 -2.50 -3.64
CA THR A 129 -17.29 -3.32 -4.70
C THR A 129 -16.77 -4.75 -4.62
N LYS A 130 -17.71 -5.70 -4.55
CA LYS A 130 -17.42 -7.13 -4.65
C LYS A 130 -17.27 -7.48 -6.13
N LEU A 131 -16.13 -8.05 -6.48
CA LEU A 131 -15.89 -8.60 -7.81
C LEU A 131 -16.61 -9.94 -7.92
N ASN A 132 -17.20 -10.21 -9.09
CA ASN A 132 -17.76 -11.53 -9.38
C ASN A 132 -16.60 -12.53 -9.56
N MET A 133 -16.57 -13.58 -8.73
CA MET A 133 -15.53 -14.62 -8.74
C MET A 133 -16.11 -16.00 -9.06
N ASP A 134 -17.32 -16.05 -9.65
CA ASP A 134 -18.07 -17.29 -9.90
C ASP A 134 -17.37 -18.21 -10.91
N ASP A 135 -16.47 -17.65 -11.73
CA ASP A 135 -15.61 -18.36 -12.69
C ASP A 135 -14.32 -18.92 -12.08
N GLY A 136 -14.09 -18.72 -10.77
CA GLY A 136 -12.86 -19.11 -10.07
C GLY A 136 -11.61 -18.36 -10.54
N CYS A 137 -11.73 -17.39 -11.45
CA CYS A 137 -10.60 -16.69 -12.03
C CYS A 137 -10.25 -15.43 -11.23
N LEU A 138 -8.99 -15.34 -10.79
CA LEU A 138 -8.38 -14.11 -10.23
C LEU A 138 -8.11 -13.02 -11.30
N ASN A 139 -8.59 -13.21 -12.53
CA ASN A 139 -8.42 -12.20 -13.58
C ASN A 139 -9.47 -11.09 -13.41
N PHE A 140 -9.00 -9.93 -12.97
CA PHE A 140 -9.86 -8.78 -12.68
C PHE A 140 -10.13 -7.87 -13.89
N SER A 141 -9.52 -8.13 -15.05
CA SER A 141 -9.51 -7.20 -16.20
C SER A 141 -10.89 -6.76 -16.68
N ASP A 142 -11.88 -7.65 -16.61
CA ASP A 142 -13.25 -7.42 -17.11
C ASP A 142 -14.27 -7.35 -15.96
N LYS A 143 -13.80 -7.28 -14.71
CA LYS A 143 -14.63 -7.38 -13.50
C LYS A 143 -14.84 -6.04 -12.80
N PHE A 144 -14.17 -4.98 -13.25
CA PHE A 144 -14.31 -3.63 -12.69
C PHE A 144 -15.47 -2.88 -13.36
N GLN A 145 -16.39 -2.39 -12.54
CA GLN A 145 -17.45 -1.48 -12.98
C GLN A 145 -16.95 -0.03 -12.98
N SER A 146 -17.72 0.88 -13.61
CA SER A 146 -17.42 2.30 -13.58
C SER A 146 -17.41 2.82 -12.13
N PHE A 147 -16.57 3.83 -11.89
CA PHE A 147 -16.37 4.37 -10.54
C PHE A 147 -17.59 5.13 -10.00
N GLU A 148 -18.47 5.61 -10.88
CA GLU A 148 -19.64 6.44 -10.57
C GLU A 148 -20.71 5.73 -9.73
N GLY A 149 -20.78 4.39 -9.77
CA GLY A 149 -21.70 3.58 -8.95
C GLY A 149 -21.05 2.92 -7.73
N CYS A 150 -19.76 3.12 -7.52
CA CYS A 150 -19.01 2.39 -6.50
C CYS A 150 -19.24 2.97 -5.10
N LYS A 151 -19.61 2.12 -4.13
CA LYS A 151 -19.66 2.51 -2.72
C LYS A 151 -18.23 2.73 -2.20
N LEU A 152 -17.84 3.98 -2.06
CA LEU A 152 -16.50 4.36 -1.60
C LEU A 152 -16.32 4.06 -0.11
N ARG A 153 -15.10 3.69 0.28
CA ARG A 153 -14.70 3.63 1.68
C ARG A 153 -14.44 5.03 2.20
N THR A 154 -14.82 5.28 3.45
CA THR A 154 -14.62 6.57 4.10
C THR A 154 -13.86 6.38 5.41
N ARG A 155 -13.15 7.44 5.84
CA ARG A 155 -12.48 7.44 7.15
C ARG A 155 -13.46 7.12 8.28
N LYS A 156 -14.66 7.71 8.24
CA LYS A 156 -15.71 7.47 9.24
C LYS A 156 -16.08 5.99 9.33
N SER A 157 -16.37 5.34 8.19
CA SER A 157 -16.72 3.91 8.20
C SER A 157 -15.60 3.03 8.77
N ASN A 158 -14.34 3.44 8.61
CA ASN A 158 -13.21 2.69 9.12
C ASN A 158 -13.02 2.85 10.61
N VAL A 159 -13.14 4.07 11.14
CA VAL A 159 -13.05 4.32 12.58
C VAL A 159 -14.14 3.53 13.32
N GLU A 160 -15.36 3.49 12.79
CA GLU A 160 -16.46 2.71 13.38
C GLU A 160 -16.13 1.22 13.49
N VAL A 161 -15.33 0.69 12.58
CA VAL A 161 -14.99 -0.73 12.58
C VAL A 161 -13.69 -1.03 13.27
N MET A 162 -12.75 -0.10 13.25
CA MET A 162 -11.62 -0.10 14.17
C MET A 162 -12.13 -0.24 15.62
N LEU A 163 -13.15 0.52 16.00
CA LEU A 163 -13.79 0.40 17.31
C LEU A 163 -14.45 -0.97 17.53
N ARG A 164 -15.07 -1.57 16.49
CA ARG A 164 -15.60 -2.94 16.59
C ARG A 164 -14.49 -3.98 16.75
N TRP A 165 -13.39 -3.85 16.01
CA TRP A 165 -12.22 -4.72 16.10
C TRP A 165 -11.57 -4.71 17.48
N ASN A 166 -11.49 -3.54 18.13
CA ASN A 166 -10.98 -3.43 19.50
C ASN A 166 -11.81 -4.22 20.54
N ASN A 167 -13.05 -4.56 20.20
CA ASN A 167 -13.95 -5.33 21.06
C ASN A 167 -14.04 -6.81 20.67
N VAL A 168 -13.27 -7.27 19.67
CA VAL A 168 -13.28 -8.66 19.23
C VAL A 168 -12.58 -9.54 20.26
N ASN A 169 -13.30 -10.54 20.76
CA ASN A 169 -12.80 -11.44 21.81
C ASN A 169 -12.46 -12.84 21.29
N SER A 170 -12.69 -13.11 20.01
CA SER A 170 -12.41 -14.42 19.41
C SER A 170 -12.01 -14.34 17.94
N SER A 171 -11.23 -15.33 17.49
CA SER A 171 -10.84 -15.45 16.07
C SER A 171 -12.03 -15.69 15.12
N LEU A 172 -13.13 -16.25 15.63
CA LEU A 172 -14.36 -16.42 14.86
C LEU A 172 -15.06 -15.08 14.64
N GLU A 173 -15.21 -14.29 15.70
CA GLU A 173 -15.80 -12.95 15.63
C GLU A 173 -14.99 -12.02 14.71
N GLY A 174 -13.65 -12.06 14.80
CA GLY A 174 -12.77 -11.35 13.87
C GLY A 174 -13.02 -11.75 12.42
N ARG A 175 -13.11 -13.05 12.12
CA ARG A 175 -13.42 -13.53 10.75
C ARG A 175 -14.81 -13.12 10.26
N LEU A 176 -15.79 -13.05 11.15
CA LEU A 176 -17.13 -12.56 10.79
C LEU A 176 -17.11 -11.06 10.47
N LEU A 177 -16.38 -10.25 11.25
CA LEU A 177 -16.18 -8.83 10.95
C LEU A 177 -15.40 -8.61 9.65
N GLU A 178 -14.35 -9.41 9.38
CA GLU A 178 -13.68 -9.42 8.07
C GLU A 178 -14.65 -9.67 6.92
N GLN A 179 -15.60 -10.59 7.13
CA GLN A 179 -16.66 -10.89 6.18
C GLN A 179 -17.79 -9.87 6.18
N GLU A 180 -17.92 -8.99 7.14
CA GLU A 180 -18.95 -7.95 7.12
C GLU A 180 -18.38 -6.69 6.48
N ASP A 181 -17.27 -6.24 7.05
CA ASP A 181 -16.69 -4.93 6.85
C ASP A 181 -15.67 -4.90 5.71
N ARG A 182 -15.03 -6.04 5.45
CA ARG A 182 -14.05 -6.26 4.37
C ARG A 182 -12.68 -5.64 4.62
N TYR A 183 -12.31 -5.53 5.90
CA TYR A 183 -11.01 -5.06 6.37
C TYR A 183 -10.76 -5.56 7.79
N ARG A 184 -9.52 -5.40 8.20
CA ARG A 184 -9.02 -5.65 9.54
C ARG A 184 -8.51 -4.32 10.15
N PHE A 185 -8.08 -4.31 11.40
CA PHE A 185 -7.60 -3.12 12.12
C PHE A 185 -6.16 -2.73 11.71
N ALA A 186 -5.98 -1.57 11.06
CA ALA A 186 -4.65 -1.00 10.79
C ALA A 186 -4.31 0.15 11.76
N GLU A 187 -3.13 0.15 12.39
CA GLU A 187 -2.70 1.24 13.30
C GLU A 187 -2.59 2.59 12.58
N LEU A 188 -2.33 2.58 11.27
CA LEU A 188 -2.30 3.81 10.46
C LEU A 188 -3.62 4.60 10.50
N HIS A 189 -4.74 3.97 10.88
CA HIS A 189 -6.00 4.67 11.11
C HIS A 189 -6.00 5.62 12.31
N CYS A 190 -5.11 5.39 13.28
CA CYS A 190 -4.96 6.24 14.46
C CYS A 190 -4.38 7.63 14.10
N LEU A 191 -3.67 7.75 12.98
CA LEU A 191 -3.14 9.05 12.52
C LEU A 191 -4.28 9.99 12.07
N PRO A 192 -4.46 11.18 12.70
CA PRO A 192 -5.62 12.05 12.46
C PRO A 192 -5.67 12.62 11.03
N TYR A 193 -4.51 12.76 10.38
CA TYR A 193 -4.36 13.29 9.02
C TYR A 193 -4.28 12.20 7.95
N PHE A 194 -4.04 10.94 8.33
CA PHE A 194 -3.76 9.88 7.35
C PHE A 194 -5.04 9.15 6.92
N GLY A 195 -5.40 9.27 5.64
CA GLY A 195 -6.45 8.46 5.04
C GLY A 195 -5.85 7.28 4.28
N VAL A 196 -5.82 6.09 4.91
CA VAL A 196 -5.29 4.84 4.33
C VAL A 196 -5.74 4.67 2.86
N PHE A 197 -7.02 4.82 2.52
CA PHE A 197 -7.49 4.69 1.13
C PHE A 197 -6.88 5.62 0.08
N ARG A 198 -6.44 6.80 0.51
CA ARG A 198 -5.86 7.84 -0.36
C ARG A 198 -4.34 7.84 -0.32
N HIS A 199 -3.78 7.41 0.81
CA HIS A 199 -2.36 7.53 1.09
C HIS A 199 -1.65 6.16 1.05
N SER A 200 -2.37 5.05 0.86
CA SER A 200 -1.78 3.75 0.52
C SER A 200 -1.53 3.66 -0.98
N VAL A 201 -0.28 3.86 -1.37
CA VAL A 201 0.16 3.78 -2.76
C VAL A 201 0.74 2.40 -3.01
N VAL A 202 0.17 1.67 -3.97
CA VAL A 202 0.81 0.46 -4.48
C VAL A 202 1.99 0.90 -5.34
N GLY A 203 3.18 0.85 -4.76
CA GLY A 203 4.43 1.14 -5.43
C GLY A 203 4.66 0.13 -6.55
N PRO A 204 4.89 0.57 -7.80
CA PRO A 204 5.26 -0.33 -8.88
C PRO A 204 6.70 -0.84 -8.73
N ILE A 205 7.37 -0.64 -7.59
CA ILE A 205 8.80 -0.94 -7.37
C ILE A 205 9.10 -2.40 -7.76
N HIS A 206 8.34 -3.36 -7.23
CA HIS A 206 8.47 -4.77 -7.60
C HIS A 206 8.03 -5.03 -9.05
N SER A 207 6.95 -4.42 -9.54
CA SER A 207 6.49 -4.57 -10.93
C SER A 207 7.47 -4.03 -11.99
N LEU A 208 8.23 -3.00 -11.63
CA LEU A 208 9.28 -2.41 -12.46
C LEU A 208 10.53 -3.29 -12.41
N LEU A 209 10.98 -3.71 -11.22
CA LEU A 209 12.21 -4.49 -11.05
C LEU A 209 12.08 -5.96 -11.48
N ILE A 210 10.92 -6.60 -11.28
CA ILE A 210 10.64 -8.01 -11.65
C ILE A 210 10.32 -8.14 -13.16
N GLY A 211 10.26 -7.04 -13.91
CA GLY A 211 10.03 -7.08 -15.36
C GLY A 211 8.58 -7.26 -15.79
N ILE A 212 7.62 -7.20 -14.85
CA ILE A 212 6.18 -7.20 -15.15
C ILE A 212 5.83 -6.05 -16.11
N ARG A 213 6.50 -4.90 -16.01
CA ARG A 213 6.41 -3.81 -17.02
C ARG A 213 6.68 -4.26 -18.46
N LYS A 214 7.67 -5.12 -18.70
CA LYS A 214 8.01 -5.61 -20.05
C LYS A 214 6.92 -6.54 -20.56
N TRP A 215 6.40 -7.39 -19.67
CA TRP A 215 5.30 -8.29 -19.99
C TRP A 215 3.97 -7.54 -20.22
N MET A 216 3.63 -6.56 -19.38
CA MET A 216 2.47 -5.69 -19.57
C MET A 216 2.59 -4.88 -20.87
N ALA A 217 3.74 -4.29 -21.16
CA ALA A 217 3.98 -3.60 -22.43
C ALA A 217 3.89 -4.56 -23.63
N TYR A 218 4.38 -5.79 -23.49
CA TYR A 218 4.25 -6.84 -24.51
C TYR A 218 2.78 -7.24 -24.75
N VAL A 219 2.03 -7.53 -23.69
CA VAL A 219 0.59 -7.85 -23.77
C VAL A 219 -0.19 -6.68 -24.35
N TRP A 220 0.12 -5.45 -23.95
CA TRP A 220 -0.55 -4.26 -24.44
C TRP A 220 -0.25 -4.01 -25.92
N LYS A 221 1.00 -4.16 -26.35
CA LYS A 221 1.35 -4.15 -27.78
C LYS A 221 0.59 -5.24 -28.54
N LYS A 222 0.59 -6.48 -28.06
CA LYS A 222 -0.08 -7.62 -28.72
C LYS A 222 -1.60 -7.42 -28.83
N LYS A 223 -2.27 -6.96 -27.77
CA LYS A 223 -3.71 -6.64 -27.78
C LYS A 223 -4.02 -5.46 -28.71
N LYS A 224 -3.19 -4.41 -28.74
CA LYS A 224 -3.36 -3.27 -29.65
C LYS A 224 -3.19 -3.69 -31.12
N PHE A 225 -2.20 -4.53 -31.42
CA PHE A 225 -2.01 -5.13 -32.74
C PHE A 225 -3.19 -6.00 -33.19
N ASN A 226 -3.73 -6.85 -32.30
CA ASN A 226 -4.91 -7.66 -32.61
C ASN A 226 -6.16 -6.80 -32.82
N SER A 227 -6.37 -5.75 -32.02
CA SER A 227 -7.49 -4.82 -32.21
C SER A 227 -7.39 -3.98 -33.49
N LEU A 228 -6.17 -3.71 -33.97
CA LEU A 228 -5.92 -3.04 -35.24
C LEU A 228 -6.10 -4.00 -36.42
N GLN A 229 -5.68 -5.26 -36.31
CA GLN A 229 -5.89 -6.27 -37.36
C GLN A 229 -7.38 -6.64 -37.53
N VAL A 230 -8.15 -6.74 -36.44
CA VAL A 230 -9.61 -6.95 -36.51
C VAL A 230 -10.32 -5.77 -37.18
N ASN A 231 -9.90 -4.53 -36.89
CA ASN A 231 -10.46 -3.33 -37.55
C ASN A 231 -10.07 -3.23 -39.04
N ILE A 232 -8.88 -3.72 -39.43
CA ILE A 232 -8.44 -3.75 -40.84
C ILE A 232 -9.19 -4.86 -41.61
N GLN A 233 -9.43 -6.03 -41.01
CA GLN A 233 -10.23 -7.09 -41.63
C GLN A 233 -11.71 -6.73 -41.75
N GLN A 234 -12.29 -6.01 -40.78
CA GLN A 234 -13.65 -5.50 -40.88
C GLN A 234 -13.79 -4.37 -41.91
N LYS A 235 -12.80 -3.47 -42.03
CA LYS A 235 -12.82 -2.43 -43.08
C LYS A 235 -12.66 -2.98 -44.50
N ASN A 236 -11.91 -4.06 -44.68
CA ASN A 236 -11.71 -4.68 -45.99
C ASN A 236 -12.88 -5.58 -46.45
N GLN A 237 -13.89 -5.83 -45.61
CA GLN A 237 -15.12 -6.54 -46.02
C GLN A 237 -16.21 -5.62 -46.61
N TYR A 238 -16.06 -4.29 -46.54
CA TYR A 238 -17.09 -3.33 -46.98
C TYR A 238 -16.73 -2.51 -48.23
N THR A 239 -15.64 -2.82 -48.93
CA THR A 239 -15.30 -2.17 -50.21
C THR A 239 -15.12 -3.18 -51.32
N PHE A 240 -16.23 -3.63 -51.92
CA PHE A 240 -16.35 -4.01 -53.34
C PHE A 240 -17.84 -4.09 -53.72
N LYS A 241 -18.41 -2.96 -54.14
CA LYS A 241 -19.55 -2.89 -55.07
C LYS A 241 -19.47 -1.58 -55.85
N THR A 242 -18.91 -1.66 -57.05
CA THR A 242 -19.35 -0.96 -58.26
C THR A 242 -19.30 -1.97 -59.37
#